data_AF-A0A7W8DJP3-F1
#
_entry.id   AF-A0A7W8DJP3-F1
#
_cell.length_a   1.000
_cell.length_b   1.000
_cell.length_c   1.000
_cell.angle_alpha   90.00
_cell.angle_beta   90.00
_cell.angle_gamma   90.00
#
_symmetry.space_group_name_H-M   'P 1'
#
loop_
_entity.id
_entity.type
_entity.pdbx_description
1 polymer ?
#
loop_
_entity_poly.entity_id
_entity_poly.type
_entity_poly.pdbx_seq_one_letter_code
_entity_poly.pdbx_strand_id
1 'polypeptide(L)'
;MRSLALLSLLALTAPLLAQQPPYDVFPAADPPYYRVRYEASTTPGELIFPVNYTVWVPPGVKKLRGVIVHQHGCGEGSCKSGLTGAFDLHWQALAKKHGCALLAPSYEQPEKADCQMWCDPRNGSDKAFQKALADLGAKSGHPELSKVPWALWGHSGGGHWTGGMTILHPDRVAAACPRSGVPLLEENPTRPTIKAYTLPDAISGVPIMCNLGTKEGVTVKEGRFAGAWAANEKFFTAVRAKGGLIGISVDPFTSHECGNQRYFTILWLDACLSARLPEQSGDPLKPMPTKNAWLAPLLGTEATPSEKFAGDKAQALWLPNEAIAKAWMTYVKDTAIADTTPPPAPTGLEVKDNVLTWKAEADLESGLAHFIIMRDGEQVGTVPEQPKNPFGRPIFQGLQYSDTPTNPLVEMRFADTKAEAGKKHQYRVISVNTAGLKSE
;
A
#
# COMPACT_ATOMS: atom_id res chain seq x y z
N MET A 1 -53.24 39.27 -25.53
CA MET A 1 -52.38 38.17 -26.00
C MET A 1 -50.98 38.38 -25.44
N ARG A 2 -50.61 37.65 -24.38
CA ARG A 2 -49.23 37.60 -23.85
C ARG A 2 -48.86 36.13 -23.74
N SER A 3 -48.02 35.66 -24.66
CA SER A 3 -47.50 34.29 -24.66
C SER A 3 -46.39 34.18 -23.62
N LEU A 4 -46.59 33.34 -22.61
CA LEU A 4 -45.54 32.89 -21.70
C LEU A 4 -44.78 31.77 -22.40
N ALA A 5 -43.53 32.01 -22.77
CA ALA A 5 -42.62 30.97 -23.24
C ALA A 5 -42.10 30.19 -22.02
N LEU A 6 -42.49 28.92 -21.90
CA LEU A 6 -41.92 27.99 -20.94
C LEU A 6 -40.55 27.54 -21.47
N LEU A 7 -39.46 27.99 -20.84
CA LEU A 7 -38.13 27.42 -21.07
C LEU A 7 -38.01 26.12 -20.26
N SER A 8 -38.09 24.99 -20.93
CA SER A 8 -37.75 23.69 -20.36
C SER A 8 -36.23 23.58 -20.25
N LEU A 9 -35.68 23.65 -19.03
CA LEU A 9 -34.30 23.23 -18.77
C LEU A 9 -34.22 21.70 -18.95
N LEU A 10 -33.63 21.24 -20.05
CA LEU A 10 -33.14 19.87 -20.15
C LEU A 10 -31.86 19.74 -19.31
N ALA A 11 -31.95 19.05 -18.18
CA ALA A 11 -30.79 18.56 -17.47
C ALA A 11 -30.11 17.47 -18.32
N LEU A 12 -28.98 17.80 -18.95
CA LEU A 12 -28.10 16.82 -19.57
C LEU A 12 -27.43 15.99 -18.48
N THR A 13 -28.03 14.84 -18.15
CA THR A 13 -27.36 13.80 -17.36
C THR A 13 -26.29 13.17 -18.26
N ALA A 14 -25.02 13.46 -17.99
CA ALA A 14 -23.92 12.72 -18.60
C ALA A 14 -24.11 11.21 -18.28
N PRO A 15 -23.99 10.30 -19.25
CA PRO A 15 -24.10 8.88 -18.98
C PRO A 15 -22.95 8.46 -18.05
N LEU A 16 -23.29 7.90 -16.88
CA LEU A 16 -22.36 7.11 -16.08
C LEU A 16 -21.97 5.90 -16.93
N LEU A 17 -20.77 5.94 -17.51
CA LEU A 17 -20.25 4.80 -18.26
C LEU A 17 -19.77 3.75 -17.25
N ALA A 18 -20.28 2.53 -17.39
CA ALA A 18 -19.79 1.40 -16.61
C ALA A 18 -18.29 1.20 -16.87
N GLN A 19 -17.59 0.72 -15.85
CA GLN A 19 -16.18 0.36 -15.96
C GLN A 19 -16.01 -0.68 -17.07
N GLN A 20 -15.05 -0.45 -17.97
CA GLN A 20 -14.83 -1.29 -19.15
C GLN A 20 -13.75 -2.34 -18.86
N PRO A 21 -13.75 -3.46 -19.60
CA PRO A 21 -12.64 -4.40 -19.58
C PRO A 21 -11.29 -3.69 -19.81
N PRO A 22 -10.21 -4.10 -19.12
CA PRO A 22 -10.13 -5.25 -18.21
C PRO A 22 -10.38 -4.91 -16.73
N TYR A 23 -11.03 -3.77 -16.46
CA TYR A 23 -11.27 -3.26 -15.12
C TYR A 23 -12.67 -3.55 -14.61
N ASP A 24 -13.52 -4.26 -15.36
CA ASP A 24 -14.91 -4.55 -15.06
C ASP A 24 -15.11 -5.70 -14.07
N VAL A 25 -14.06 -6.47 -13.78
CA VAL A 25 -14.07 -7.56 -12.79
C VAL A 25 -13.32 -7.13 -11.53
N PHE A 26 -14.07 -6.84 -10.47
CA PHE A 26 -13.52 -6.42 -9.18
C PHE A 26 -14.40 -6.85 -8.01
N PRO A 27 -13.84 -6.93 -6.78
CA PRO A 27 -14.63 -7.23 -5.60
C PRO A 27 -15.68 -6.14 -5.33
N ALA A 28 -16.86 -6.57 -4.87
CA ALA A 28 -17.89 -5.67 -4.37
C ALA A 28 -17.34 -4.80 -3.22
N ALA A 29 -17.77 -3.54 -3.18
CA ALA A 29 -17.38 -2.58 -2.14
C ALA A 29 -18.56 -2.30 -1.21
N ASP A 30 -19.11 -3.37 -0.63
CA ASP A 30 -20.10 -3.30 0.44
C ASP A 30 -19.40 -3.03 1.78
N PRO A 31 -20.04 -2.37 2.76
CA PRO A 31 -19.45 -2.13 4.07
C PRO A 31 -18.80 -3.40 4.65
N PRO A 32 -17.57 -3.32 5.16
CA PRO A 32 -16.82 -2.11 5.55
C PRO A 32 -16.02 -1.44 4.42
N TYR A 33 -16.24 -1.84 3.17
CA TYR A 33 -15.63 -1.25 1.99
C TYR A 33 -16.54 -0.20 1.37
N TYR A 34 -15.95 0.83 0.76
CA TYR A 34 -16.67 1.87 0.06
C TYR A 34 -15.90 2.25 -1.21
N ARG A 35 -16.62 2.55 -2.28
CA ARG A 35 -16.03 2.93 -3.56
C ARG A 35 -16.68 4.18 -4.13
N VAL A 36 -15.85 5.05 -4.72
CA VAL A 36 -16.28 6.13 -5.62
C VAL A 36 -15.53 6.00 -6.93
N ARG A 37 -16.18 6.42 -8.01
CA ARG A 37 -15.64 6.44 -9.36
C ARG A 37 -15.70 7.86 -9.91
N TYR A 38 -14.66 8.26 -10.61
CA TYR A 38 -14.66 9.47 -11.44
C TYR A 38 -14.35 9.09 -12.88
N GLU A 39 -15.07 9.70 -13.83
CA GLU A 39 -14.79 9.57 -15.25
C GLU A 39 -13.60 10.45 -15.66
N ALA A 40 -13.03 10.13 -16.82
CA ALA A 40 -11.99 10.95 -17.44
C ALA A 40 -12.48 12.38 -17.66
N SER A 41 -11.65 13.36 -17.32
CA SER A 41 -11.89 14.76 -17.64
C SER A 41 -11.26 15.15 -18.98
N THR A 42 -11.93 16.05 -19.70
CA THR A 42 -11.38 16.75 -20.87
C THR A 42 -10.86 18.15 -20.52
N THR A 43 -11.01 18.58 -19.27
CA THR A 43 -10.55 19.88 -18.79
C THR A 43 -9.04 19.86 -18.58
N PRO A 44 -8.28 20.85 -19.12
CA PRO A 44 -6.84 20.94 -18.89
C PRO A 44 -6.45 20.94 -17.42
N GLY A 45 -5.51 20.09 -17.04
CA GLY A 45 -5.00 19.97 -15.66
C GLY A 45 -5.88 19.13 -14.72
N GLU A 46 -6.98 18.57 -15.21
CA GLU A 46 -7.74 17.54 -14.51
C GLU A 46 -7.31 16.13 -14.96
N LEU A 47 -7.68 15.13 -14.17
CA LEU A 47 -7.29 13.74 -14.43
C LEU A 47 -7.99 13.23 -15.69
N ILE A 48 -7.18 12.86 -16.69
CA ILE A 48 -7.66 12.43 -18.01
C ILE A 48 -7.97 10.93 -18.10
N PHE A 49 -7.76 10.18 -17.03
CA PHE A 49 -8.12 8.76 -16.95
C PHE A 49 -9.26 8.59 -15.96
N PRO A 50 -10.22 7.70 -16.24
CA PRO A 50 -11.17 7.30 -15.22
C PRO A 50 -10.43 6.64 -14.05
N VAL A 51 -11.01 6.71 -12.86
CA VAL A 51 -10.38 6.17 -11.66
C VAL A 51 -11.42 5.65 -10.69
N ASN A 52 -11.12 4.49 -10.11
CA ASN A 52 -11.84 3.95 -8.97
C ASN A 52 -11.02 4.11 -7.70
N TYR A 53 -11.60 4.71 -6.66
CA TYR A 53 -11.01 4.75 -5.33
C TYR A 53 -11.81 3.82 -4.42
N THR A 54 -11.17 2.75 -3.94
CA THR A 54 -11.75 1.85 -2.94
C THR A 54 -11.10 2.11 -1.60
N VAL A 55 -11.90 2.24 -0.54
CA VAL A 55 -11.41 2.36 0.83
C VAL A 55 -12.02 1.27 1.70
N TRP A 56 -11.21 0.69 2.56
CA TRP A 56 -11.63 -0.12 3.70
C TRP A 56 -11.54 0.73 4.96
N VAL A 57 -12.62 0.75 5.73
CA VAL A 57 -12.69 1.42 7.03
C VAL A 57 -12.72 0.35 8.12
N PRO A 58 -11.81 0.38 9.12
CA PRO A 58 -11.79 -0.64 10.16
C PRO A 58 -13.16 -0.75 10.86
N PRO A 59 -13.79 -1.94 10.92
CA PRO A 59 -15.07 -2.10 11.58
C PRO A 59 -15.04 -1.59 13.03
N GLY A 60 -16.01 -0.75 13.39
CA GLY A 60 -16.17 -0.21 14.74
C GLY A 60 -15.27 0.97 15.10
N VAL A 61 -14.37 1.43 14.20
CA VAL A 61 -13.56 2.63 14.44
C VAL A 61 -14.47 3.85 14.66
N LYS A 62 -14.16 4.66 15.68
CA LYS A 62 -14.98 5.83 16.02
C LYS A 62 -14.54 7.10 15.30
N LYS A 63 -13.23 7.27 15.14
CA LYS A 63 -12.61 8.33 14.36
C LYS A 63 -11.35 7.82 13.70
N LEU A 64 -11.13 8.20 12.45
CA LEU A 64 -9.90 7.89 11.74
C LEU A 64 -8.77 8.82 12.18
N ARG A 65 -7.57 8.28 12.36
CA ARG A 65 -6.34 9.04 12.65
C ARG A 65 -5.47 9.28 11.43
N GLY A 66 -5.75 8.56 10.34
CA GLY A 66 -4.99 8.62 9.09
C GLY A 66 -5.65 7.79 7.98
N VAL A 67 -5.06 7.84 6.79
CA VAL A 67 -5.34 6.91 5.69
C VAL A 67 -4.02 6.36 5.16
N ILE A 68 -3.96 5.04 5.02
CA ILE A 68 -2.87 4.34 4.34
C ILE A 68 -3.29 4.22 2.87
N VAL A 69 -2.45 4.70 1.96
CA VAL A 69 -2.68 4.63 0.52
C VAL A 69 -1.72 3.62 -0.09
N HIS A 70 -2.29 2.62 -0.76
CA HIS A 70 -1.54 1.59 -1.50
C HIS A 70 -1.72 1.81 -3.00
N GLN A 71 -0.69 2.37 -3.64
CA GLN A 71 -0.74 2.82 -5.02
C GLN A 71 -0.05 1.85 -5.98
N HIS A 72 -0.79 1.36 -6.98
CA HIS A 72 -0.28 0.48 -8.02
C HIS A 72 0.75 1.13 -8.95
N GLY A 73 1.40 0.31 -9.79
CA GLY A 73 2.34 0.76 -10.83
C GLY A 73 1.73 1.20 -12.15
N CYS A 74 2.61 1.59 -13.08
CA CYS A 74 2.26 2.06 -14.42
C CYS A 74 1.82 0.91 -15.35
N GLY A 75 0.90 1.20 -16.26
CA GLY A 75 0.42 0.28 -17.30
C GLY A 75 -0.78 -0.56 -16.85
N GLU A 76 -1.60 -0.97 -17.82
CA GLU A 76 -2.90 -1.62 -17.60
C GLU A 76 -2.83 -2.83 -16.66
N GLY A 77 -1.83 -3.70 -16.84
CA GLY A 77 -1.59 -4.86 -15.96
C GLY A 77 -1.39 -4.47 -14.50
N SER A 78 -0.59 -3.42 -14.24
CA SER A 78 -0.38 -2.89 -12.89
C SER A 78 -1.60 -2.16 -12.37
N CYS A 79 -2.31 -1.40 -13.21
CA CYS A 79 -3.47 -0.62 -12.79
C CYS A 79 -4.60 -1.49 -12.21
N LYS A 80 -4.82 -2.68 -12.79
CA LYS A 80 -5.76 -3.68 -12.26
C LYS A 80 -5.44 -4.14 -10.84
N SER A 81 -4.17 -4.15 -10.46
CA SER A 81 -3.77 -4.56 -9.11
C SER A 81 -4.35 -3.62 -8.03
N GLY A 82 -4.65 -2.36 -8.38
CA GLY A 82 -5.33 -1.42 -7.48
C GLY A 82 -6.76 -1.81 -7.11
N LEU A 83 -7.43 -2.65 -7.90
CA LEU A 83 -8.83 -3.07 -7.66
C LEU A 83 -8.98 -3.89 -6.36
N THR A 84 -7.90 -4.56 -5.93
CA THR A 84 -7.89 -5.44 -4.76
C THR A 84 -7.07 -4.88 -3.59
N GLY A 85 -6.33 -3.77 -3.77
CA GLY A 85 -5.41 -3.26 -2.74
C GLY A 85 -6.08 -2.93 -1.40
N ALA A 86 -7.31 -2.41 -1.42
CA ALA A 86 -8.07 -2.13 -0.19
C ALA A 86 -8.51 -3.40 0.57
N PHE A 87 -8.48 -4.57 -0.08
CA PHE A 87 -8.88 -5.86 0.48
C PHE A 87 -7.69 -6.68 1.01
N ASP A 88 -6.47 -6.13 1.00
CA ASP A 88 -5.29 -6.81 1.52
C ASP A 88 -5.31 -6.88 3.05
N LEU A 89 -5.45 -8.09 3.59
CA LEU A 89 -5.60 -8.33 5.02
C LEU A 89 -4.39 -7.87 5.83
N HIS A 90 -3.18 -7.94 5.25
CA HIS A 90 -1.95 -7.56 5.94
C HIS A 90 -1.83 -6.04 6.07
N TRP A 91 -2.12 -5.33 4.98
CA TRP A 91 -2.21 -3.87 5.02
C TRP A 91 -3.40 -3.36 5.86
N GLN A 92 -4.51 -4.10 5.90
CA GLN A 92 -5.63 -3.82 6.81
C GLN A 92 -5.24 -3.99 8.28
N ALA A 93 -4.39 -4.97 8.63
CA ALA A 93 -3.89 -5.12 10.00
C ALA A 93 -3.10 -3.89 10.46
N LEU A 94 -2.22 -3.34 9.60
CA LEU A 94 -1.52 -2.08 9.86
C LEU A 94 -2.49 -0.92 10.01
N ALA A 95 -3.44 -0.78 9.09
CA ALA A 95 -4.43 0.29 9.13
C ALA A 95 -5.28 0.22 10.41
N LYS A 96 -5.74 -0.99 10.79
CA LYS A 96 -6.52 -1.22 12.01
C LYS A 96 -5.76 -0.82 13.27
N LYS A 97 -4.49 -1.25 13.41
CA LYS A 97 -3.65 -0.93 14.58
C LYS A 97 -3.57 0.57 14.83
N HIS A 98 -3.49 1.36 13.76
CA HIS A 98 -3.35 2.82 13.84
C HIS A 98 -4.66 3.60 13.81
N GLY A 99 -5.81 2.92 13.68
CA GLY A 99 -7.10 3.58 13.47
C GLY A 99 -7.12 4.35 12.14
N CYS A 100 -6.47 3.82 11.11
CA CYS A 100 -6.44 4.36 9.77
C CYS A 100 -7.41 3.61 8.84
N ALA A 101 -7.88 4.31 7.80
CA ALA A 101 -8.47 3.64 6.65
C ALA A 101 -7.37 3.09 5.73
N LEU A 102 -7.68 2.09 4.90
CA LEU A 102 -6.81 1.62 3.82
C LEU A 102 -7.47 1.96 2.48
N LEU A 103 -6.79 2.72 1.63
CA LEU A 103 -7.31 3.17 0.35
C LEU A 103 -6.41 2.73 -0.80
N ALA A 104 -7.03 2.19 -1.85
CA ALA A 104 -6.34 1.81 -3.09
C ALA A 104 -7.04 2.46 -4.29
N PRO A 105 -6.37 3.34 -5.04
CA PRO A 105 -6.82 3.80 -6.34
C PRO A 105 -6.61 2.72 -7.41
N SER A 106 -7.40 2.76 -8.48
CA SER A 106 -7.17 2.02 -9.72
C SER A 106 -7.44 2.96 -10.89
N TYR A 107 -6.37 3.50 -11.49
CA TYR A 107 -6.44 4.39 -12.64
C TYR A 107 -6.61 3.57 -13.92
N GLU A 108 -7.61 3.90 -14.74
CA GLU A 108 -7.91 3.18 -15.98
C GLU A 108 -7.06 3.71 -17.14
N GLN A 109 -5.75 3.68 -16.95
CA GLN A 109 -4.78 4.03 -17.97
C GLN A 109 -4.85 2.99 -19.12
N PRO A 110 -5.09 3.41 -20.38
CA PRO A 110 -4.97 2.52 -21.53
C PRO A 110 -3.54 2.00 -21.69
N GLU A 111 -3.37 0.77 -22.21
CA GLU A 111 -2.07 0.06 -22.27
C GLU A 111 -0.87 0.90 -22.77
N LYS A 112 -1.09 1.75 -23.78
CA LYS A 112 -0.04 2.57 -24.41
C LYS A 112 -0.04 4.04 -23.98
N ALA A 113 -0.96 4.43 -23.11
CA ALA A 113 -1.05 5.81 -22.66
C ALA A 113 0.14 6.15 -21.75
N ASP A 114 0.52 7.42 -21.69
CA ASP A 114 1.60 7.88 -20.83
C ASP A 114 1.13 7.90 -19.36
N CYS A 115 1.77 7.08 -18.50
CA CYS A 115 1.42 7.07 -17.08
C CYS A 115 1.77 8.36 -16.35
N GLN A 116 2.62 9.23 -16.89
CA GLN A 116 2.87 10.55 -16.30
C GLN A 116 1.59 11.36 -16.15
N MET A 117 0.57 11.08 -16.98
CA MET A 117 -0.73 11.75 -16.90
C MET A 117 -1.54 11.43 -15.64
N TRP A 118 -1.14 10.44 -14.84
CA TRP A 118 -1.67 10.24 -13.48
C TRP A 118 -0.58 10.15 -12.41
N CYS A 119 0.59 9.59 -12.73
CA CYS A 119 1.62 9.34 -11.73
C CYS A 119 2.42 10.59 -11.35
N ASP A 120 2.34 11.66 -12.16
CA ASP A 120 2.64 13.01 -11.71
C ASP A 120 1.36 13.62 -11.11
N PRO A 121 1.28 13.81 -9.77
CA PRO A 121 0.06 14.29 -9.13
C PRO A 121 -0.46 15.64 -9.64
N ARG A 122 0.42 16.46 -10.24
CA ARG A 122 0.08 17.76 -10.84
C ARG A 122 -0.86 17.64 -12.05
N ASN A 123 -0.93 16.46 -12.68
CA ASN A 123 -1.84 16.16 -13.79
C ASN A 123 -3.26 15.74 -13.32
N GLY A 124 -3.69 16.23 -12.16
CA GLY A 124 -5.05 16.11 -11.67
C GLY A 124 -5.32 14.92 -10.74
N SER A 125 -4.41 13.94 -10.64
CA SER A 125 -4.60 12.81 -9.73
C SER A 125 -4.54 13.20 -8.24
N ASP A 126 -3.79 14.25 -7.89
CA ASP A 126 -3.83 14.86 -6.55
C ASP A 126 -5.25 15.35 -6.21
N LYS A 127 -5.79 16.22 -7.07
CA LYS A 127 -7.14 16.78 -6.89
C LYS A 127 -8.21 15.69 -6.83
N ALA A 128 -8.13 14.70 -7.72
CA ALA A 128 -9.06 13.58 -7.75
C ALA A 128 -8.97 12.74 -6.46
N PHE A 129 -7.76 12.46 -5.96
CA PHE A 129 -7.55 11.74 -4.71
C PHE A 129 -8.12 12.49 -3.51
N GLN A 130 -7.85 13.79 -3.39
CA GLN A 130 -8.40 14.58 -2.28
C GLN A 130 -9.92 14.70 -2.33
N LYS A 131 -10.50 14.81 -3.54
CA LYS A 131 -11.95 14.72 -3.73
C LYS A 131 -12.50 13.36 -3.28
N ALA A 132 -11.80 12.27 -3.62
CA ALA A 132 -12.18 10.91 -3.21
C ALA A 132 -12.23 10.78 -1.70
N LEU A 133 -11.25 11.32 -0.96
CA LEU A 133 -11.26 11.28 0.50
C LEU A 133 -12.49 11.98 1.10
N ALA A 134 -12.95 13.08 0.50
CA ALA A 134 -14.16 13.77 0.94
C ALA A 134 -15.42 12.96 0.64
N ASP A 135 -15.59 12.48 -0.60
CA ASP A 135 -16.78 11.72 -1.00
C ASP A 135 -16.87 10.38 -0.25
N LEU A 136 -15.75 9.68 -0.10
CA LEU A 136 -15.65 8.44 0.66
C LEU A 136 -15.87 8.66 2.16
N GLY A 137 -15.40 9.79 2.69
CA GLY A 137 -15.67 10.16 4.08
C GLY A 137 -17.16 10.35 4.32
N ALA A 138 -17.85 11.06 3.42
CA ALA A 138 -19.30 11.18 3.48
C ALA A 138 -20.02 9.82 3.34
N LYS A 139 -19.59 8.98 2.39
CA LYS A 139 -20.20 7.67 2.11
C LYS A 139 -20.02 6.65 3.24
N SER A 140 -18.89 6.70 3.94
CA SER A 140 -18.55 5.76 5.02
C SER A 140 -18.99 6.23 6.41
N GLY A 141 -19.48 7.47 6.54
CA GLY A 141 -19.78 8.07 7.85
C GLY A 141 -18.54 8.61 8.59
N HIS A 142 -17.40 8.74 7.91
CA HIS A 142 -16.13 9.27 8.42
C HIS A 142 -15.70 10.54 7.68
N PRO A 143 -16.40 11.68 7.84
CA PRO A 143 -16.09 12.93 7.12
C PRO A 143 -14.67 13.46 7.41
N GLU A 144 -14.06 13.05 8.54
CA GLU A 144 -12.67 13.36 8.88
C GLU A 144 -11.67 12.81 7.85
N LEU A 145 -12.05 11.80 7.05
CA LEU A 145 -11.18 11.19 6.04
C LEU A 145 -10.54 12.22 5.08
N SER A 146 -11.26 13.31 4.78
CA SER A 146 -10.75 14.43 3.96
C SER A 146 -9.56 15.19 4.57
N LYS A 147 -9.42 15.14 5.90
CA LYS A 147 -8.48 15.97 6.68
C LYS A 147 -7.36 15.18 7.32
N VAL A 148 -7.56 13.90 7.60
CA VAL A 148 -6.55 13.08 8.28
C VAL A 148 -5.25 12.98 7.46
N PRO A 149 -4.10 12.77 8.12
CA PRO A 149 -2.82 12.51 7.47
C PRO A 149 -2.77 11.24 6.64
N TRP A 150 -1.74 11.11 5.80
CA TRP A 150 -1.55 10.03 4.85
C TRP A 150 -0.28 9.23 5.14
N ALA A 151 -0.37 7.91 5.10
CA ALA A 151 0.78 7.02 4.97
C ALA A 151 0.78 6.51 3.52
N LEU A 152 1.86 6.73 2.78
CA LEU A 152 1.88 6.47 1.35
C LEU A 152 2.83 5.31 1.04
N TRP A 153 2.35 4.32 0.31
CA TRP A 153 3.18 3.35 -0.39
C TRP A 153 2.78 3.32 -1.85
N GLY A 154 3.76 3.20 -2.75
CA GLY A 154 3.44 3.03 -4.15
C GLY A 154 4.55 2.42 -4.98
N HIS A 155 4.17 1.62 -5.96
CA HIS A 155 5.08 0.86 -6.81
C HIS A 155 5.30 1.52 -8.17
N SER A 156 6.54 1.63 -8.64
CA SER A 156 6.90 2.13 -9.98
C SER A 156 6.30 3.52 -10.23
N GLY A 157 5.38 3.69 -11.19
CA GLY A 157 4.58 4.93 -11.33
C GLY A 157 3.88 5.36 -10.02
N GLY A 158 3.39 4.42 -9.21
CA GLY A 158 2.88 4.71 -7.88
C GLY A 158 3.92 5.26 -6.90
N GLY A 159 5.19 4.89 -7.08
CA GLY A 159 6.31 5.48 -6.35
C GLY A 159 6.58 6.93 -6.76
N HIS A 160 6.50 7.23 -8.07
CA HIS A 160 6.53 8.62 -8.57
C HIS A 160 5.40 9.44 -7.94
N TRP A 161 4.18 8.89 -7.93
CA TRP A 161 3.01 9.55 -7.32
C TRP A 161 3.21 9.75 -5.82
N THR A 162 3.65 8.72 -5.10
CA THR A 162 3.93 8.76 -3.65
C THR A 162 4.95 9.83 -3.29
N GLY A 163 6.09 9.86 -3.99
CA GLY A 163 7.10 10.89 -3.77
C GLY A 163 6.62 12.28 -4.19
N GLY A 164 5.90 12.40 -5.31
CA GLY A 164 5.31 13.67 -5.74
C GLY A 164 4.31 14.24 -4.73
N MET A 165 3.39 13.42 -4.23
CA MET A 165 2.45 13.80 -3.17
C MET A 165 3.17 14.22 -1.89
N THR A 166 4.28 13.55 -1.56
CA THR A 166 5.11 13.89 -0.40
C THR A 166 5.79 15.26 -0.56
N ILE A 167 6.23 15.60 -1.77
CA ILE A 167 6.80 16.93 -2.07
C ILE A 167 5.73 18.01 -2.05
N LEU A 168 4.54 17.73 -2.58
CA LEU A 168 3.45 18.71 -2.69
C LEU A 168 2.75 18.97 -1.35
N HIS A 169 2.65 17.95 -0.49
CA HIS A 169 1.88 17.99 0.77
C HIS A 169 2.66 17.40 1.96
N PRO A 170 3.88 17.89 2.27
CA PRO A 170 4.73 17.29 3.30
C PRO A 170 4.12 17.34 4.71
N ASP A 171 3.20 18.28 4.96
CA ASP A 171 2.43 18.43 6.20
C ASP A 171 1.30 17.40 6.34
N ARG A 172 0.84 16.82 5.22
CA ARG A 172 -0.17 15.75 5.21
C ARG A 172 0.45 14.36 5.30
N VAL A 173 1.73 14.18 4.98
CA VAL A 173 2.35 12.85 4.86
C VAL A 173 3.04 12.43 6.16
N ALA A 174 2.50 11.39 6.81
CA ALA A 174 3.05 10.73 7.99
C ALA A 174 4.29 9.87 7.68
N ALA A 175 4.31 9.22 6.52
CA ALA A 175 5.45 8.47 6.01
C ALA A 175 5.23 8.15 4.53
N ALA A 176 6.31 8.01 3.77
CA ALA A 176 6.25 7.64 2.35
C ALA A 176 7.25 6.53 2.00
N CYS A 177 6.78 5.50 1.31
CA CYS A 177 7.61 4.41 0.79
C CYS A 177 7.45 4.32 -0.74
N PRO A 178 8.18 5.16 -1.50
CA PRO A 178 8.28 5.01 -2.94
C PRO A 178 9.08 3.74 -3.29
N ARG A 179 8.41 2.76 -3.90
CA ARG A 179 9.01 1.51 -4.38
C ARG A 179 9.29 1.65 -5.88
N SER A 180 10.53 1.45 -6.34
CA SER A 180 10.91 1.45 -7.78
C SER A 180 10.65 2.71 -8.58
N GLY A 181 10.32 3.83 -7.94
CA GLY A 181 10.00 5.05 -8.66
C GLY A 181 9.99 6.23 -7.72
N VAL A 182 10.59 7.33 -8.15
CA VAL A 182 10.71 8.58 -7.38
C VAL A 182 10.50 9.76 -8.33
N PRO A 183 10.00 10.89 -7.84
CA PRO A 183 9.86 12.10 -8.63
C PRO A 183 11.23 12.57 -9.14
N LEU A 184 11.21 13.12 -10.35
CA LEU A 184 12.40 13.70 -10.97
C LEU A 184 12.71 15.05 -10.32
N LEU A 185 13.96 15.29 -9.94
CA LEU A 185 14.40 16.56 -9.29
C LEU A 185 15.18 17.50 -10.22
N GLU A 186 15.60 17.01 -11.39
CA GLU A 186 16.37 17.75 -12.38
C GLU A 186 15.77 17.52 -13.76
N GLU A 187 15.81 18.51 -14.65
CA GLU A 187 15.31 18.32 -16.01
C GLU A 187 16.04 17.17 -16.72
N ASN A 188 15.27 16.34 -17.44
CA ASN A 188 15.83 15.28 -18.27
C ASN A 188 15.60 15.63 -19.75
N PRO A 189 16.64 16.04 -20.49
CA PRO A 189 16.52 16.41 -21.91
C PRO A 189 15.98 15.28 -22.80
N THR A 190 16.16 14.02 -22.40
CA THR A 190 15.63 12.85 -23.13
C THR A 190 14.16 12.57 -22.83
N ARG A 191 13.59 13.21 -21.79
CA ARG A 191 12.19 13.09 -21.35
C ARG A 191 11.62 14.46 -20.95
N PRO A 192 11.57 15.45 -21.87
CA PRO A 192 11.25 16.85 -21.55
C PRO A 192 9.81 17.08 -21.08
N THR A 193 8.93 16.08 -21.25
CA THR A 193 7.55 16.08 -20.77
C THR A 193 7.46 15.84 -19.26
N ILE A 194 8.42 15.14 -18.65
CA ILE A 194 8.47 14.91 -17.21
C ILE A 194 9.06 16.15 -16.54
N LYS A 195 8.25 16.85 -15.74
CA LYS A 195 8.69 18.08 -15.07
C LYS A 195 9.39 17.78 -13.75
N ALA A 196 10.51 18.44 -13.53
CA ALA A 196 11.24 18.36 -12.28
C ALA A 196 10.41 18.92 -11.10
N TYR A 197 10.75 18.45 -9.90
CA TYR A 197 10.23 18.94 -8.63
C TYR A 197 11.28 19.78 -7.91
N THR A 198 10.82 20.81 -7.22
CA THR A 198 11.63 21.51 -6.20
C THR A 198 11.29 20.93 -4.84
N LEU A 199 12.31 20.50 -4.09
CA LEU A 199 12.13 20.01 -2.73
C LEU A 199 11.81 21.17 -1.77
N PRO A 200 10.67 21.17 -1.06
CA PRO A 200 10.39 22.14 -0.01
C PRO A 200 11.24 21.83 1.23
N ASP A 201 11.50 22.81 2.09
CA ASP A 201 12.27 22.58 3.32
C ASP A 201 11.54 21.64 4.29
N ALA A 202 10.21 21.64 4.28
CA ALA A 202 9.37 20.74 5.07
C ALA A 202 9.60 19.24 4.76
N ILE A 203 10.20 18.89 3.61
CA ILE A 203 10.57 17.50 3.29
C ILE A 203 11.51 16.90 4.34
N SER A 204 12.28 17.75 5.02
CA SER A 204 13.24 17.33 6.03
C SER A 204 12.59 16.63 7.23
N GLY A 205 11.31 16.90 7.50
CA GLY A 205 10.54 16.31 8.59
C GLY A 205 9.76 15.04 8.23
N VAL A 206 9.75 14.62 6.96
CA VAL A 206 8.96 13.47 6.50
C VAL A 206 9.85 12.23 6.41
N PRO A 207 9.53 11.13 7.13
CA PRO A 207 10.17 9.84 6.94
C PRO A 207 9.92 9.29 5.54
N ILE A 208 10.98 8.96 4.81
CA ILE A 208 10.92 8.37 3.47
C ILE A 208 11.77 7.09 3.41
N MET A 209 11.24 6.03 2.83
CA MET A 209 11.98 4.81 2.54
C MET A 209 11.93 4.51 1.04
N CYS A 210 13.03 4.77 0.32
CA CYS A 210 13.13 4.32 -1.06
C CYS A 210 13.35 2.81 -1.08
N ASN A 211 12.34 2.05 -1.47
CA ASN A 211 12.46 0.60 -1.62
C ASN A 211 12.77 0.26 -3.07
N LEU A 212 13.77 -0.59 -3.31
CA LEU A 212 13.99 -1.12 -4.64
C LEU A 212 14.53 -2.56 -4.67
N GLY A 213 14.56 -3.21 -5.84
CA GLY A 213 15.15 -4.53 -6.05
C GLY A 213 16.55 -4.37 -6.60
N THR A 214 17.44 -5.29 -6.23
CA THR A 214 18.86 -5.16 -6.57
C THR A 214 19.10 -5.15 -8.09
N LYS A 215 18.26 -5.82 -8.87
CA LYS A 215 18.42 -5.91 -10.34
C LYS A 215 17.93 -4.67 -11.09
N GLU A 216 17.51 -3.61 -10.39
CA GLU A 216 17.07 -2.35 -10.99
C GLU A 216 18.17 -1.28 -11.00
N GLY A 217 19.39 -1.68 -11.37
CA GLY A 217 20.54 -0.78 -11.45
C GLY A 217 21.51 -0.86 -10.29
N VAL A 218 21.25 -1.66 -9.24
CA VAL A 218 22.22 -1.88 -8.15
C VAL A 218 23.24 -2.95 -8.57
N THR A 219 22.79 -4.14 -8.94
CA THR A 219 23.64 -5.27 -9.40
C THR A 219 23.55 -5.53 -10.90
N VAL A 220 22.39 -5.28 -11.53
CA VAL A 220 22.21 -5.38 -12.99
C VAL A 220 22.11 -3.98 -13.56
N LYS A 221 23.05 -3.59 -14.43
CA LYS A 221 23.23 -2.20 -14.89
C LYS A 221 22.58 -1.91 -16.24
N GLU A 222 22.05 -2.93 -16.91
CA GLU A 222 21.39 -2.85 -18.20
C GLU A 222 19.92 -3.30 -18.15
N GLY A 223 19.18 -2.98 -19.21
CA GLY A 223 17.79 -3.38 -19.39
C GLY A 223 16.78 -2.35 -18.91
N ARG A 224 15.49 -2.70 -19.03
CA ARG A 224 14.36 -1.76 -18.90
C ARG A 224 14.32 -1.00 -17.57
N PHE A 225 14.76 -1.64 -16.48
CA PHE A 225 14.64 -1.09 -15.12
C PHE A 225 15.97 -0.64 -14.50
N ALA A 226 17.10 -0.74 -15.21
CA ALA A 226 18.41 -0.40 -14.65
C ALA A 226 18.57 1.09 -14.26
N GLY A 227 17.72 1.97 -14.78
CA GLY A 227 17.71 3.38 -14.42
C GLY A 227 17.11 3.68 -13.05
N ALA A 228 16.43 2.72 -12.39
CA ALA A 228 15.71 3.00 -11.15
C ALA A 228 16.67 3.35 -10.00
N TRP A 229 17.79 2.62 -9.85
CA TRP A 229 18.79 2.92 -8.83
C TRP A 229 19.33 4.35 -8.95
N ALA A 230 19.81 4.74 -10.13
CA ALA A 230 20.38 6.08 -10.34
C ALA A 230 19.37 7.20 -10.02
N ALA A 231 18.09 7.00 -10.33
CA ALA A 231 17.04 7.94 -9.95
C ALA A 231 16.82 8.01 -8.43
N ASN A 232 16.77 6.85 -7.76
CA ASN A 232 16.62 6.77 -6.30
C ASN A 232 17.83 7.34 -5.56
N GLU A 233 19.04 7.10 -6.03
CA GLU A 233 20.28 7.64 -5.45
C GLU A 233 20.31 9.18 -5.51
N LYS A 234 19.93 9.76 -6.65
CA LYS A 234 19.79 11.21 -6.80
C LYS A 234 18.74 11.80 -5.85
N PHE A 235 17.56 11.17 -5.80
CA PHE A 235 16.49 11.60 -4.91
C PHE A 235 16.91 11.52 -3.43
N PHE A 236 17.50 10.39 -3.03
CA PHE A 236 18.06 10.18 -1.70
C PHE A 236 19.07 11.28 -1.32
N THR A 237 20.04 11.52 -2.19
CA THR A 237 21.12 12.49 -1.96
C THR A 237 20.55 13.90 -1.78
N ALA A 238 19.59 14.29 -2.63
CA ALA A 238 18.96 15.62 -2.54
C ALA A 238 18.14 15.80 -1.25
N VAL A 239 17.39 14.78 -0.82
CA VAL A 239 16.64 14.83 0.44
C VAL A 239 17.59 14.84 1.64
N ARG A 240 18.66 14.02 1.64
CA ARG A 240 19.66 14.02 2.70
C ARG A 240 20.42 15.34 2.80
N ALA A 241 20.72 16.00 1.67
CA ALA A 241 21.36 17.32 1.65
C ALA A 241 20.52 18.41 2.35
N LYS A 242 19.21 18.20 2.48
CA LYS A 242 18.29 19.04 3.28
C LYS A 242 18.11 18.56 4.73
N GLY A 243 18.89 17.57 5.17
CA GLY A 243 18.75 16.94 6.49
C GLY A 243 17.58 15.96 6.61
N GLY A 244 16.99 15.53 5.48
CA GLY A 244 15.75 14.75 5.50
C GLY A 244 15.88 13.32 5.99
N LEU A 245 14.79 12.82 6.57
CA LEU A 245 14.71 11.50 7.21
C LEU A 245 14.47 10.41 6.18
N ILE A 246 15.48 10.13 5.35
CA ILE A 246 15.36 9.20 4.22
C ILE A 246 16.30 8.00 4.36
N GLY A 247 15.80 6.82 4.02
CA GLY A 247 16.54 5.57 3.90
C GLY A 247 16.40 4.93 2.53
N ILE A 248 17.20 3.90 2.27
CA ILE A 248 17.08 3.01 1.11
C ILE A 248 17.01 1.57 1.62
N SER A 249 16.09 0.77 1.10
CA SER A 249 16.04 -0.66 1.36
C SER A 249 16.06 -1.41 0.04
N VAL A 250 17.13 -2.18 -0.22
CA VAL A 250 17.30 -2.96 -1.44
C VAL A 250 16.94 -4.42 -1.16
N ASP A 251 15.97 -4.96 -1.90
CA ASP A 251 15.69 -6.40 -1.92
C ASP A 251 16.79 -7.13 -2.71
N PRO A 252 17.55 -8.05 -2.09
CA PRO A 252 18.67 -8.73 -2.74
C PRO A 252 18.24 -9.78 -3.79
N PHE A 253 16.96 -10.14 -3.88
CA PHE A 253 16.50 -11.23 -4.74
C PHE A 253 15.64 -10.79 -5.92
N THR A 254 15.07 -9.60 -5.85
CA THR A 254 14.12 -9.13 -6.86
C THR A 254 14.72 -8.20 -7.90
N SER A 255 13.98 -8.08 -9.00
CA SER A 255 14.03 -6.95 -9.92
C SER A 255 12.92 -5.96 -9.57
N HIS A 256 12.04 -5.66 -10.51
CA HIS A 256 10.98 -4.66 -10.37
C HIS A 256 9.72 -5.22 -9.67
N GLU A 257 9.58 -6.53 -9.50
CA GLU A 257 8.54 -7.15 -8.66
C GLU A 257 8.74 -6.88 -7.17
N CYS A 258 7.67 -6.93 -6.36
CA CYS A 258 7.73 -6.51 -4.96
C CYS A 258 8.35 -7.53 -3.98
N GLY A 259 8.41 -8.82 -4.32
CA GLY A 259 9.03 -9.83 -3.45
C GLY A 259 8.54 -9.77 -2.00
N ASN A 260 9.48 -9.93 -1.06
CA ASN A 260 9.21 -9.90 0.38
C ASN A 260 9.22 -8.48 0.98
N GLN A 261 9.19 -7.40 0.17
CA GLN A 261 9.32 -6.02 0.67
C GLN A 261 8.27 -5.62 1.72
N ARG A 262 7.05 -6.17 1.64
CA ARG A 262 5.97 -5.85 2.59
C ARG A 262 6.34 -6.10 4.04
N TYR A 263 7.12 -7.15 4.35
CA TYR A 263 7.45 -7.51 5.73
C TYR A 263 8.34 -6.46 6.41
N PHE A 264 9.23 -5.82 5.66
CA PHE A 264 9.99 -4.68 6.17
C PHE A 264 9.17 -3.37 6.11
N THR A 265 8.52 -3.11 4.97
CA THR A 265 7.78 -1.87 4.74
C THR A 265 6.66 -1.66 5.76
N ILE A 266 5.88 -2.70 6.09
CA ILE A 266 4.79 -2.61 7.07
C ILE A 266 5.34 -2.33 8.47
N LEU A 267 6.44 -2.97 8.89
CA LEU A 267 7.09 -2.69 10.17
C LEU A 267 7.66 -1.26 10.22
N TRP A 268 8.28 -0.78 9.13
CA TRP A 268 8.79 0.58 9.05
C TRP A 268 7.67 1.63 9.12
N LEU A 269 6.58 1.40 8.38
CA LEU A 269 5.38 2.25 8.45
C LEU A 269 4.76 2.22 9.85
N ASP A 270 4.66 1.05 10.48
CA ASP A 270 4.16 0.90 11.85
C ASP A 270 4.92 1.79 12.84
N ALA A 271 6.26 1.78 12.77
CA ALA A 271 7.10 2.62 13.60
C ALA A 271 6.90 4.12 13.32
N CYS A 272 6.80 4.51 12.04
CA CYS A 272 6.58 5.91 11.67
C CYS A 272 5.20 6.41 12.08
N LEU A 273 4.15 5.61 11.88
CA LEU A 273 2.78 5.95 12.24
C LEU A 273 2.59 6.02 13.76
N SER A 274 3.19 5.11 14.50
CA SER A 274 3.23 5.15 15.98
C SER A 274 3.82 6.46 16.49
N ALA A 275 4.87 6.95 15.83
CA ALA A 275 5.57 8.17 16.23
C ALA A 275 4.86 9.45 15.78
N ARG A 276 4.27 9.46 14.57
CA ARG A 276 3.83 10.69 13.91
C ARG A 276 2.34 10.92 13.87
N LEU A 277 1.50 9.90 13.89
CA LEU A 277 0.05 10.12 13.82
C LEU A 277 -0.44 10.88 15.06
N PRO A 278 -1.36 11.84 14.88
CA PRO A 278 -1.91 12.60 15.98
C PRO A 278 -2.65 11.69 16.96
N GLU A 279 -2.69 12.04 18.24
CA GLU A 279 -3.47 11.29 19.23
C GLU A 279 -4.98 11.44 18.99
N GLN A 280 -5.41 12.66 18.65
CA GLN A 280 -6.79 12.97 18.32
C GLN A 280 -6.93 13.26 16.83
N SER A 281 -7.99 12.73 16.22
CA SER A 281 -8.30 13.02 14.82
C SER A 281 -8.50 14.51 14.59
N GLY A 282 -7.77 15.07 13.62
CA GLY A 282 -7.80 16.49 13.26
C GLY A 282 -6.60 17.29 13.75
N ASP A 283 -5.82 16.77 14.70
CA ASP A 283 -4.58 17.41 15.14
C ASP A 283 -3.48 17.27 14.07
N PRO A 284 -2.48 18.19 14.05
CA PRO A 284 -1.35 18.09 13.13
C PRO A 284 -0.48 16.86 13.41
N LEU A 285 0.27 16.43 12.39
CA LEU A 285 1.28 15.39 12.54
C LEU A 285 2.32 15.76 13.61
N LYS A 286 2.68 14.78 14.44
CA LYS A 286 3.79 14.94 15.37
C LYS A 286 5.13 14.97 14.60
N PRO A 287 6.12 15.75 15.06
CA PRO A 287 7.48 15.66 14.55
C PRO A 287 8.05 14.25 14.74
N MET A 288 8.84 13.76 13.77
CA MET A 288 9.50 12.47 13.91
C MET A 288 10.65 12.56 14.94
N PRO A 289 10.72 11.65 15.92
CA PRO A 289 11.86 11.58 16.83
C PRO A 289 13.16 11.25 16.09
N THR A 290 14.25 11.97 16.41
CA THR A 290 15.57 11.78 15.76
C THR A 290 16.66 11.28 16.71
N LYS A 291 16.44 11.34 18.03
CA LYS A 291 17.47 11.04 19.05
C LYS A 291 17.95 9.58 19.04
N ASN A 292 17.05 8.63 18.77
CA ASN A 292 17.37 7.20 18.80
C ASN A 292 17.54 6.61 17.39
N ALA A 293 17.80 7.48 16.40
CA ALA A 293 17.98 7.05 15.03
C ALA A 293 19.22 6.18 14.86
N TRP A 294 19.17 5.32 13.86
CA TRP A 294 20.29 4.52 13.39
C TRP A 294 20.68 4.98 12.00
N LEU A 295 21.97 4.86 11.69
CA LEU A 295 22.54 5.24 10.42
C LEU A 295 23.28 4.06 9.79
N ALA A 296 23.21 3.97 8.47
CA ALA A 296 23.94 3.00 7.67
C ALA A 296 24.64 3.68 6.48
N PRO A 297 25.78 3.16 6.00
CA PRO A 297 26.37 3.60 4.73
C PRO A 297 25.44 3.31 3.55
N LEU A 298 25.50 4.13 2.50
CA LEU A 298 24.77 3.89 1.25
C LEU A 298 25.08 2.51 0.68
N LEU A 299 24.05 1.69 0.40
CA LEU A 299 24.15 0.28 -0.01
C LEU A 299 24.89 -0.64 0.99
N GLY A 300 25.10 -0.19 2.23
CA GLY A 300 25.61 -1.03 3.30
C GLY A 300 24.59 -2.08 3.75
N THR A 301 25.05 -3.02 4.58
CA THR A 301 24.21 -4.07 5.18
C THR A 301 24.15 -3.98 6.70
N GLU A 302 24.89 -3.03 7.29
CA GLU A 302 24.99 -2.83 8.72
C GLU A 302 24.61 -1.40 9.08
N ALA A 303 23.84 -1.26 10.15
CA ALA A 303 23.46 0.01 10.73
C ALA A 303 24.05 0.11 12.14
N THR A 304 24.35 1.33 12.58
CA THR A 304 24.79 1.61 13.95
C THR A 304 23.96 2.76 14.54
N PRO A 305 23.89 2.90 15.88
CA PRO A 305 23.28 4.07 16.49
C PRO A 305 23.89 5.35 15.91
N SER A 306 23.09 6.38 15.65
CA SER A 306 23.54 7.62 15.01
C SER A 306 24.72 8.28 15.73
N GLU A 307 24.78 8.17 17.06
CA GLU A 307 25.87 8.68 17.90
C GLU A 307 27.21 7.95 17.66
N LYS A 308 27.17 6.69 17.23
CA LYS A 308 28.34 5.82 16.98
C LYS A 308 28.69 5.72 15.50
N PHE A 309 27.91 6.32 14.61
CA PHE A 309 28.15 6.26 13.18
C PHE A 309 29.40 7.06 12.82
N ALA A 310 30.42 6.38 12.29
CA ALA A 310 31.72 6.96 11.98
C ALA A 310 31.79 7.64 10.60
N GLY A 311 30.82 7.40 9.72
CA GLY A 311 30.77 7.98 8.37
C GLY A 311 30.15 9.37 8.33
N ASP A 312 30.06 9.94 7.13
CA ASP A 312 29.36 11.21 6.92
C ASP A 312 27.85 11.02 7.12
N LYS A 313 27.32 11.60 8.20
CA LYS A 313 25.89 11.56 8.50
C LYS A 313 25.06 12.18 7.39
N ALA A 314 25.55 13.19 6.66
CA ALA A 314 24.82 13.82 5.57
C ALA A 314 24.65 12.90 4.35
N GLN A 315 25.37 11.77 4.28
CA GLN A 315 25.27 10.78 3.19
C GLN A 315 24.72 9.43 3.68
N ALA A 316 24.49 9.28 4.97
CA ALA A 316 24.02 8.03 5.57
C ALA A 316 22.52 7.83 5.41
N LEU A 317 22.09 6.57 5.29
CA LEU A 317 20.69 6.20 5.41
C LEU A 317 20.19 6.50 6.82
N TRP A 318 18.96 6.96 6.94
CA TRP A 318 18.30 7.14 8.22
C TRP A 318 17.31 6.01 8.50
N LEU A 319 17.36 5.48 9.73
CA LEU A 319 16.44 4.48 10.26
C LEU A 319 15.90 4.98 11.61
N PRO A 320 14.59 4.86 11.89
CA PRO A 320 13.96 5.57 13.01
C PRO A 320 14.40 5.10 14.39
N ASN A 321 14.74 3.82 14.54
CA ASN A 321 15.12 3.21 15.82
C ASN A 321 15.85 1.87 15.61
N GLU A 322 16.33 1.28 16.71
CA GLU A 322 17.06 0.01 16.73
C GLU A 322 16.27 -1.17 16.16
N ALA A 323 14.98 -1.30 16.49
CA ALA A 323 14.16 -2.42 16.03
C ALA A 323 14.05 -2.42 14.50
N ILE A 324 13.76 -1.25 13.93
CA ILE A 324 13.70 -1.07 12.48
C ILE A 324 15.07 -1.20 11.83
N ALA A 325 16.14 -0.77 12.49
CA ALA A 325 17.49 -0.98 11.98
C ALA A 325 17.87 -2.46 11.89
N LYS A 326 17.53 -3.27 12.90
CA LYS A 326 17.72 -4.72 12.88
C LYS A 326 16.90 -5.39 11.79
N ALA A 327 15.62 -5.02 11.67
CA ALA A 327 14.77 -5.50 10.58
C ALA A 327 15.34 -5.13 9.21
N TRP A 328 15.83 -3.89 9.04
CA TRP A 328 16.45 -3.44 7.79
C TRP A 328 17.70 -4.27 7.46
N MET A 329 18.60 -4.52 8.42
CA MET A 329 19.80 -5.33 8.22
C MET A 329 19.47 -6.76 7.77
N THR A 330 18.45 -7.38 8.36
CA THR A 330 17.92 -8.68 7.89
C THR A 330 17.34 -8.55 6.48
N TYR A 331 16.51 -7.54 6.24
CA TYR A 331 15.82 -7.37 4.98
C TYR A 331 16.76 -7.24 3.79
N VAL A 332 17.76 -6.34 3.87
CA VAL A 332 18.71 -6.10 2.78
C VAL A 332 19.69 -7.25 2.56
N LYS A 333 19.81 -8.15 3.54
CA LYS A 333 20.67 -9.35 3.46
C LYS A 333 19.95 -10.52 2.79
N ASP A 334 18.75 -10.86 3.25
CA ASP A 334 18.05 -12.07 2.81
C ASP A 334 16.51 -11.99 2.88
N THR A 335 15.93 -10.82 3.16
CA THR A 335 14.48 -10.62 3.28
C THR A 335 13.78 -11.49 4.34
N ALA A 336 14.53 -12.24 5.16
CA ALA A 336 13.99 -13.24 6.09
C ALA A 336 13.58 -12.61 7.43
N ILE A 337 12.77 -11.55 7.38
CA ILE A 337 12.20 -10.90 8.57
C ILE A 337 11.46 -11.94 9.42
N ALA A 338 11.97 -12.17 10.62
CA ALA A 338 11.41 -13.14 11.55
C ALA A 338 10.14 -12.59 12.18
N ASP A 339 9.27 -13.50 12.59
CA ASP A 339 8.10 -13.22 13.39
C ASP A 339 8.01 -14.28 14.49
N THR A 340 7.66 -13.83 15.69
CA THR A 340 7.60 -14.62 16.92
C THR A 340 6.21 -14.57 17.58
N THR A 341 5.25 -13.85 16.99
CA THR A 341 3.89 -13.74 17.50
C THR A 341 2.92 -14.59 16.67
N PRO A 342 2.01 -15.34 17.32
CA PRO A 342 1.01 -16.10 16.58
C PRO A 342 -0.03 -15.18 15.93
N PRO A 343 -0.59 -15.56 14.77
CA PRO A 343 -1.67 -14.80 14.15
C PRO A 343 -2.94 -14.80 15.01
N PRO A 344 -3.82 -13.79 14.84
CA PRO A 344 -5.16 -13.81 15.43
C PRO A 344 -5.96 -15.06 15.04
N ALA A 345 -6.70 -15.60 16.00
CA ALA A 345 -7.59 -16.74 15.76
C ALA A 345 -8.77 -16.34 14.84
N PRO A 346 -9.21 -17.24 13.94
CA PRO A 346 -10.43 -17.04 13.17
C PRO A 346 -11.65 -16.85 14.08
N THR A 347 -12.64 -16.10 13.60
CA THR A 347 -13.89 -15.82 14.31
C THR A 347 -15.10 -16.10 13.41
N GLY A 348 -16.28 -16.21 14.03
CA GLY A 348 -17.53 -16.37 13.30
C GLY A 348 -17.56 -17.62 12.42
N LEU A 349 -17.03 -18.75 12.93
CA LEU A 349 -17.10 -20.03 12.24
C LEU A 349 -18.57 -20.47 12.17
N GLU A 350 -19.07 -20.58 10.95
CA GLU A 350 -20.39 -21.11 10.64
C GLU A 350 -20.23 -22.40 9.83
N VAL A 351 -21.04 -23.41 10.15
CA VAL A 351 -21.07 -24.69 9.45
C VAL A 351 -22.49 -24.93 8.96
N LYS A 352 -22.65 -25.02 7.64
CA LYS A 352 -23.90 -25.39 7.00
C LYS A 352 -23.67 -26.63 6.16
N ASP A 353 -24.37 -27.71 6.50
CA ASP A 353 -24.12 -29.05 5.97
C ASP A 353 -22.65 -29.44 6.18
N ASN A 354 -21.86 -29.51 5.11
CA ASN A 354 -20.43 -29.80 5.14
C ASN A 354 -19.57 -28.60 4.70
N VAL A 355 -20.14 -27.39 4.66
CA VAL A 355 -19.45 -26.17 4.25
C VAL A 355 -19.19 -25.29 5.47
N LEU A 356 -17.92 -24.98 5.68
CA LEU A 356 -17.43 -24.08 6.71
C LEU A 356 -17.14 -22.72 6.09
N THR A 357 -17.52 -21.66 6.80
CA THR A 357 -17.17 -20.27 6.49
C THR A 357 -16.75 -19.55 7.75
N TRP A 358 -15.76 -18.66 7.67
CA TRP A 358 -15.24 -17.90 8.83
C TRP A 358 -14.75 -16.52 8.42
N LYS A 359 -14.35 -15.73 9.42
CA LYS A 359 -13.63 -14.46 9.25
C LYS A 359 -12.28 -14.53 9.95
N ALA A 360 -11.29 -13.81 9.43
CA ALA A 360 -9.98 -13.72 10.04
C ALA A 360 -9.33 -12.38 9.73
N GLU A 361 -8.37 -12.02 10.57
CA GLU A 361 -7.46 -10.90 10.37
C GLU A 361 -6.07 -11.46 10.13
N ALA A 362 -5.22 -10.70 9.43
CA ALA A 362 -3.82 -11.07 9.27
C ALA A 362 -3.01 -10.68 10.51
N ASP A 363 -1.94 -11.44 10.74
CA ASP A 363 -0.85 -11.04 11.62
C ASP A 363 -0.17 -9.77 11.08
N LEU A 364 0.20 -8.83 11.95
CA LEU A 364 0.78 -7.56 11.52
C LEU A 364 2.23 -7.73 11.04
N GLU A 365 2.99 -8.61 11.69
CA GLU A 365 4.41 -8.81 11.49
C GLU A 365 4.67 -9.61 10.20
N SER A 366 3.92 -10.70 9.99
CA SER A 366 4.16 -11.63 8.89
C SER A 366 2.92 -11.99 8.06
N GLY A 367 1.76 -11.38 8.29
CA GLY A 367 0.58 -11.62 7.47
C GLY A 367 -0.03 -13.01 7.67
N LEU A 368 -0.90 -13.43 6.75
CA LEU A 368 -1.61 -14.71 6.84
C LEU A 368 -1.18 -15.65 5.71
N ALA A 369 -0.64 -16.83 6.02
CA ALA A 369 -0.23 -17.82 5.02
C ALA A 369 -1.40 -18.70 4.57
N HIS A 370 -2.08 -19.33 5.52
CA HIS A 370 -3.18 -20.26 5.27
C HIS A 370 -3.97 -20.55 6.54
N PHE A 371 -5.03 -21.33 6.41
CA PHE A 371 -5.78 -21.89 7.52
C PHE A 371 -5.62 -23.41 7.57
N ILE A 372 -5.58 -23.98 8.76
CA ILE A 372 -5.71 -25.42 9.01
C ILE A 372 -7.16 -25.69 9.44
N ILE A 373 -7.80 -26.67 8.80
CA ILE A 373 -9.16 -27.11 9.13
C ILE A 373 -9.08 -28.38 9.94
N MET A 374 -9.65 -28.34 11.14
CA MET A 374 -9.74 -29.46 12.07
C MET A 374 -11.17 -29.98 12.16
N ARG A 375 -11.33 -31.30 12.17
CA ARG A 375 -12.59 -32.01 12.43
C ARG A 375 -12.36 -33.07 13.49
N ASP A 376 -13.13 -33.03 14.57
CA ASP A 376 -13.08 -34.01 15.66
C ASP A 376 -11.65 -34.22 16.22
N GLY A 377 -10.83 -33.16 16.21
CA GLY A 377 -9.44 -33.18 16.68
C GLY A 377 -8.38 -33.52 15.61
N GLU A 378 -8.79 -33.89 14.39
CA GLU A 378 -7.89 -34.25 13.29
C GLU A 378 -7.87 -33.19 12.19
N GLN A 379 -6.71 -32.98 11.56
CA GLN A 379 -6.60 -32.10 10.41
C GLN A 379 -7.24 -32.75 9.17
N VAL A 380 -8.21 -32.07 8.57
CA VAL A 380 -8.91 -32.54 7.35
C VAL A 380 -8.53 -31.78 6.08
N GLY A 381 -7.86 -30.64 6.22
CA GLY A 381 -7.38 -29.86 5.07
C GLY A 381 -6.75 -28.53 5.45
N THR A 382 -6.31 -27.78 4.43
CA THR A 382 -5.86 -26.40 4.57
C THR A 382 -6.55 -25.50 3.54
N VAL A 383 -6.65 -24.21 3.84
CA VAL A 383 -7.15 -23.20 2.90
C VAL A 383 -6.15 -22.05 2.75
N PRO A 384 -5.61 -21.81 1.54
CA PRO A 384 -5.72 -22.67 0.36
C PRO A 384 -5.03 -24.04 0.58
N GLU A 385 -5.40 -25.03 -0.23
CA GLU A 385 -4.79 -26.38 -0.18
C GLU A 385 -3.28 -26.34 -0.51
N GLN A 386 -2.90 -25.48 -1.47
CA GLN A 386 -1.52 -25.22 -1.82
C GLN A 386 -1.26 -23.71 -1.82
N PRO A 387 -0.83 -23.13 -0.69
CA PRO A 387 -0.43 -21.73 -0.64
C PRO A 387 0.73 -21.49 -1.62
N LYS A 388 0.53 -20.59 -2.58
CA LYS A 388 1.55 -20.20 -3.56
C LYS A 388 1.59 -18.68 -3.68
N ASN A 389 2.79 -18.14 -3.84
CA ASN A 389 3.01 -16.74 -4.16
C ASN A 389 4.25 -16.66 -5.07
N PRO A 390 4.13 -16.20 -6.33
CA PRO A 390 5.29 -16.06 -7.20
C PRO A 390 6.25 -14.94 -6.73
N PHE A 391 5.84 -14.07 -5.81
CA PHE A 391 6.57 -12.90 -5.37
C PHE A 391 6.96 -12.96 -3.89
N GLY A 392 7.52 -14.07 -3.42
CA GLY A 392 8.03 -14.19 -2.03
C GLY A 392 7.39 -15.33 -1.25
N ARG A 393 7.20 -15.14 0.06
CA ARG A 393 6.58 -16.17 0.92
C ARG A 393 5.15 -16.49 0.46
N PRO A 394 4.70 -17.76 0.53
CA PRO A 394 3.30 -18.09 0.32
C PRO A 394 2.38 -17.32 1.27
N ILE A 395 1.35 -16.68 0.74
CA ILE A 395 0.39 -15.87 1.49
C ILE A 395 -1.03 -16.24 1.05
N PHE A 396 -2.00 -16.21 1.97
CA PHE A 396 -3.36 -16.68 1.79
C PHE A 396 -4.01 -16.06 0.55
N GLN A 397 -3.89 -14.74 0.39
CA GLN A 397 -4.51 -14.01 -0.71
C GLN A 397 -3.73 -14.04 -2.04
N GLY A 398 -2.57 -14.71 -2.08
CA GLY A 398 -1.58 -14.56 -3.14
C GLY A 398 -1.14 -13.10 -3.32
N LEU A 399 -0.21 -12.82 -4.24
CA LEU A 399 0.14 -11.45 -4.61
C LEU A 399 0.23 -11.27 -6.12
N GLN A 400 -0.22 -10.11 -6.56
CA GLN A 400 0.05 -9.55 -7.87
C GLN A 400 1.40 -8.80 -7.86
N TYR A 401 1.85 -8.43 -9.05
CA TYR A 401 3.15 -7.79 -9.28
C TYR A 401 3.40 -6.52 -8.45
N SER A 402 2.34 -5.75 -8.15
CA SER A 402 2.40 -4.51 -7.35
C SER A 402 1.90 -4.71 -5.91
N ASP A 403 2.17 -5.87 -5.29
CA ASP A 403 1.93 -6.11 -3.86
C ASP A 403 0.45 -6.01 -3.42
N THR A 404 -0.49 -6.48 -4.25
CA THR A 404 -1.92 -6.56 -3.87
C THR A 404 -2.48 -7.98 -4.03
N PRO A 405 -3.58 -8.33 -3.35
CA PRO A 405 -4.22 -9.65 -3.46
C PRO A 405 -4.53 -10.04 -4.89
N THR A 406 -4.50 -11.34 -5.21
CA THR A 406 -4.97 -11.82 -6.51
C THR A 406 -6.47 -11.57 -6.70
N ASN A 407 -6.91 -11.48 -7.96
CA ASN A 407 -8.31 -11.34 -8.33
C ASN A 407 -8.73 -12.56 -9.20
N PRO A 408 -9.78 -13.32 -8.86
CA PRO A 408 -10.68 -13.15 -7.71
C PRO A 408 -9.99 -13.34 -6.35
N LEU A 409 -10.56 -12.72 -5.32
CA LEU A 409 -10.10 -12.91 -3.93
C LEU A 409 -10.39 -14.34 -3.49
N VAL A 410 -9.43 -14.97 -2.80
CA VAL A 410 -9.65 -16.25 -2.13
C VAL A 410 -10.70 -16.11 -1.03
N GLU A 411 -11.53 -17.12 -0.85
CA GLU A 411 -12.58 -17.14 0.17
C GLU A 411 -12.11 -17.86 1.44
N MET A 412 -12.56 -17.36 2.59
CA MET A 412 -12.46 -18.04 3.88
C MET A 412 -13.55 -19.11 3.99
N ARG A 413 -13.45 -20.13 3.12
CA ARG A 413 -14.46 -21.18 2.93
C ARG A 413 -13.79 -22.53 2.73
N PHE A 414 -14.36 -23.58 3.31
CA PHE A 414 -13.92 -24.97 3.13
C PHE A 414 -15.12 -25.90 2.99
N ALA A 415 -15.07 -26.84 2.04
CA ALA A 415 -16.08 -27.88 1.89
C ALA A 415 -15.47 -29.23 2.29
N ASP A 416 -15.95 -29.80 3.39
CA ASP A 416 -15.52 -31.11 3.88
C ASP A 416 -16.25 -32.22 3.12
N THR A 417 -15.68 -32.66 2.00
CA THR A 417 -16.25 -33.74 1.18
C THR A 417 -16.13 -35.12 1.82
N LYS A 418 -15.41 -35.24 2.95
CA LYS A 418 -15.20 -36.48 3.68
C LYS A 418 -16.02 -36.53 4.97
N ALA A 419 -16.91 -35.56 5.22
CA ALA A 419 -17.80 -35.55 6.37
C ALA A 419 -18.80 -36.72 6.28
N GLU A 420 -19.04 -37.41 7.39
CA GLU A 420 -20.02 -38.49 7.44
C GLU A 420 -21.44 -37.90 7.47
N ALA A 421 -22.28 -38.29 6.51
CA ALA A 421 -23.65 -37.81 6.44
C ALA A 421 -24.44 -38.20 7.70
N GLY A 422 -25.11 -37.23 8.32
CA GLY A 422 -25.91 -37.44 9.53
C GLY A 422 -25.11 -37.47 10.84
N LYS A 423 -23.77 -37.39 10.79
CA LYS A 423 -22.93 -37.26 11.99
C LYS A 423 -22.71 -35.79 12.33
N LYS A 424 -22.82 -35.47 13.62
CA LYS A 424 -22.44 -34.14 14.12
C LYS A 424 -20.94 -34.10 14.35
N HIS A 425 -20.25 -33.28 13.57
CA HIS A 425 -18.81 -33.05 13.69
C HIS A 425 -18.51 -31.78 14.48
N GLN A 426 -17.38 -31.78 15.21
CA GLN A 426 -16.82 -30.57 15.81
C GLN A 426 -15.73 -30.01 14.89
N TYR A 427 -15.91 -28.78 14.43
CA TYR A 427 -14.95 -28.11 13.56
C TYR A 427 -14.20 -27.00 14.28
N ARG A 428 -12.94 -26.81 13.88
CA ARG A 428 -12.11 -25.68 14.29
C ARG A 428 -11.26 -25.22 13.12
N VAL A 429 -11.07 -23.91 13.01
CA VAL A 429 -10.19 -23.29 12.01
C VAL A 429 -9.03 -22.62 12.75
N ILE A 430 -7.81 -22.85 12.27
CA ILE A 430 -6.58 -22.31 12.87
C ILE A 430 -5.88 -21.45 11.81
N SER A 431 -5.60 -20.19 12.12
CA SER A 431 -4.78 -19.32 11.27
C SER A 431 -3.31 -19.72 11.36
N VAL A 432 -2.58 -19.63 10.25
CA VAL A 432 -1.12 -19.79 10.19
C VAL A 432 -0.52 -18.57 9.50
N ASN A 433 0.45 -17.91 10.14
CA ASN A 433 1.14 -16.76 9.55
C ASN A 433 2.28 -17.19 8.61
N THR A 434 2.93 -16.25 7.92
CA THR A 434 3.99 -16.62 6.94
C THR A 434 5.31 -17.04 7.57
N ALA A 435 5.44 -16.91 8.90
CA ALA A 435 6.52 -17.51 9.69
C ALA A 435 6.18 -18.93 10.21
N GLY A 436 4.96 -19.43 9.97
CA GLY A 436 4.53 -20.78 10.35
C GLY A 436 3.95 -20.91 11.75
N LEU A 437 3.73 -19.81 12.46
CA LEU A 437 3.08 -19.81 13.78
C LEU A 437 1.56 -19.96 13.64
N LYS A 438 0.95 -20.67 14.58
CA LYS A 438 -0.47 -21.04 14.57
C LYS A 438 -1.24 -20.20 15.60
N SER A 439 -2.46 -19.82 15.29
CA SER A 439 -3.38 -19.26 16.28
C SER A 439 -3.78 -20.35 17.29
N GLU A 440 -3.68 -20.06 18.59
CA GLU A 440 -3.91 -21.02 19.69
C GLU A 440 -5.27 -21.70 19.70
#